data_AF-A0A662L439-F1
#
_entry.id   AF-A0A662L439-F1
#
_cell.length_a   1.000
_cell.length_b   1.000
_cell.length_c   1.000
_cell.angle_alpha   90.00
_cell.angle_beta   90.00
_cell.angle_gamma   90.00
#
_symmetry.space_group_name_H-M   'P 1'
#
loop_
_entity.id
_entity.type
_entity.pdbx_description
1 polymer ?
#
loop_
_entity_poly.entity_id
_entity_poly.type
_entity_poly.pdbx_seq_one_letter_code
_entity_poly.pdbx_strand_id
1 'polypeptide(L)' 'LKRMDEGEVVYSAHKKPRFVEDVVRAVLRAILDRFPDLAEDTEIRVRSESMESIHKHNVFAERVTTVGELRK' A
#
# COMPACT_ATOMS: atom_id res chain seq x y z
N LEU A 1 -14.19 16.96 7.54
CA LEU A 1 -13.90 16.34 8.85
C LEU A 1 -14.33 17.31 9.95
N LYS A 2 -14.85 16.83 11.08
CA LYS A 2 -14.99 17.68 12.28
C LYS A 2 -13.62 17.84 12.93
N ARG A 3 -13.47 18.82 13.84
CA ARG A 3 -12.19 19.15 14.48
C ARG A 3 -11.52 17.93 15.15
N MET A 4 -12.31 17.10 15.82
CA MET A 4 -11.80 15.89 16.48
C MET A 4 -11.30 14.88 15.43
N ASP A 5 -12.09 14.61 14.40
CA ASP A 5 -11.73 13.67 13.33
C ASP A 5 -10.47 14.12 12.57
N GLU A 6 -10.36 15.41 12.25
CA GLU A 6 -9.18 15.96 11.58
C GLU A 6 -7.93 15.80 12.45
N GLY A 7 -8.03 16.10 13.75
CA GLY A 7 -6.94 15.89 14.70
C GLY A 7 -6.49 14.43 14.76
N GLU A 8 -7.43 13.48 14.78
CA GLU A 8 -7.12 12.06 14.80
C GLU A 8 -6.43 11.58 13.52
N VAL A 9 -6.90 12.04 12.35
CA VAL A 9 -6.31 11.72 11.04
C VAL A 9 -4.87 12.24 10.97
N VAL A 10 -4.65 13.51 11.33
CA VAL A 10 -3.32 14.13 11.31
C VAL A 10 -2.39 13.42 12.28
N TYR A 11 -2.82 13.18 13.51
CA TYR A 11 -2.00 12.50 14.53
C TYR A 11 -1.61 11.09 14.10
N SER A 12 -2.58 10.31 13.59
CA SER A 12 -2.35 8.93 13.17
C SER A 12 -1.41 8.83 11.97
N ALA A 13 -1.53 9.75 11.00
CA ALA A 13 -0.63 9.82 9.85
C ALA A 13 0.82 10.09 10.26
N HIS A 14 1.04 11.00 11.21
CA HIS A 14 2.39 11.33 11.73
C HIS A 14 2.97 10.22 12.62
N LYS A 15 2.12 9.44 13.30
CA LYS A 15 2.57 8.34 14.17
C LYS A 15 3.09 7.13 13.38
N LYS A 16 2.59 6.91 12.17
CA LYS A 16 2.98 5.78 11.30
C LYS A 16 3.12 6.23 9.84
N PRO A 17 4.14 7.06 9.53
CA PRO A 17 4.41 7.43 8.15
C PRO A 17 4.77 6.18 7.33
N ARG A 18 4.48 6.23 6.05
CA ARG A 18 4.75 5.13 5.11
C ARG A 18 5.35 5.71 3.84
N PHE A 19 6.39 5.07 3.31
CA PHE A 19 6.82 5.32 1.95
C PHE A 19 5.86 4.68 0.95
N VAL A 20 5.95 5.06 -0.32
CA VAL A 20 5.09 4.52 -1.38
C VAL A 20 5.25 2.99 -1.52
N GLU A 21 6.44 2.45 -1.28
CA GLU A 21 6.73 1.01 -1.25
C GLU A 21 6.09 0.30 -0.05
N ASP A 22 5.97 0.98 1.10
CA ASP A 22 5.32 0.42 2.29
C ASP A 22 3.83 0.20 2.06
N VAL A 23 3.19 1.09 1.30
CA VAL A 23 1.79 0.94 0.89
C VAL A 23 1.64 -0.30 0.02
N VAL A 24 2.48 -0.45 -1.01
CA VAL A 24 2.48 -1.64 -1.89
C VAL A 24 2.70 -2.92 -1.08
N ARG A 25 3.70 -2.96 -0.18
CA ARG A 25 3.96 -4.12 0.69
C ARG A 25 2.79 -4.45 1.60
N ALA A 26 2.13 -3.45 2.17
CA ALA A 26 0.99 -3.66 3.05
C ALA A 26 -0.23 -4.20 2.30
N VAL A 27 -0.50 -3.69 1.09
CA VAL A 27 -1.60 -4.17 0.25
C VAL A 27 -1.35 -5.62 -0.17
N LEU A 28 -0.13 -5.97 -0.58
CA LEU A 28 0.22 -7.35 -0.95
C LEU A 28 -0.01 -8.34 0.20
N ARG A 29 0.40 -7.99 1.43
CA ARG A 29 0.12 -8.82 2.62
C ARG A 29 -1.38 -8.94 2.87
N ALA A 30 -2.11 -7.84 2.80
CA ALA A 30 -3.56 -7.84 3.01
C ALA A 30 -4.30 -8.69 1.96
N ILE A 31 -3.79 -8.79 0.72
CA ILE A 31 -4.33 -9.68 -0.30
C ILE A 31 -4.17 -11.15 0.11
N LEU A 32 -2.98 -11.55 0.59
CA LEU A 32 -2.77 -12.91 1.08
C LEU A 32 -3.67 -13.25 2.27
N ASP A 33 -3.82 -12.31 3.21
CA ASP A 33 -4.65 -12.50 4.40
C ASP A 33 -6.14 -12.59 4.06
N ARG A 34 -6.60 -11.81 3.07
CA ARG A 34 -8.02 -11.69 2.71
C ARG A 34 -8.48 -12.73 1.69
N PHE A 35 -7.56 -13.25 0.87
CA PHE A 35 -7.85 -14.20 -0.19
C PHE A 35 -6.92 -15.42 -0.09
N PRO A 36 -7.05 -16.23 0.98
CA PRO A 36 -6.16 -17.35 1.23
C PRO A 36 -6.26 -18.46 0.17
N ASP A 37 -7.38 -18.54 -0.56
CA ASP A 37 -7.65 -19.63 -1.52
C ASP A 37 -7.29 -19.27 -2.97
N LEU A 38 -6.63 -18.14 -3.22
CA LEU A 38 -6.17 -17.83 -4.58
C LEU A 38 -5.17 -18.88 -5.08
N ALA A 39 -5.36 -19.27 -6.34
CA ALA A 39 -4.48 -20.19 -7.05
C ALA A 39 -3.07 -19.58 -7.19
N GLU A 40 -2.04 -20.42 -7.12
CA GLU A 40 -0.64 -19.96 -7.08
C GLU A 40 -0.20 -19.22 -8.34
N ASP A 41 -0.80 -19.53 -9.48
CA ASP A 41 -0.58 -18.91 -10.79
C ASP A 41 -1.35 -17.59 -10.98
N THR A 42 -2.18 -17.20 -10.02
CA THR A 42 -2.90 -15.92 -10.05
C THR A 42 -1.91 -14.77 -10.02
N GLU A 43 -1.89 -13.97 -11.08
CA GLU A 43 -1.09 -12.75 -11.15
C GLU A 43 -1.74 -11.63 -10.31
N ILE A 44 -0.93 -10.95 -9.50
CA ILE A 44 -1.30 -9.79 -8.73
C ILE A 44 -0.43 -8.62 -9.17
N ARG A 45 -1.08 -7.50 -9.48
CA ARG A 45 -0.44 -6.21 -9.73
C ARG A 45 -0.91 -5.20 -8.70
N VAL A 46 0.03 -4.64 -7.94
CA VAL A 46 -0.24 -3.55 -6.99
C VAL A 46 0.64 -2.36 -7.36
N ARG A 47 0.02 -1.20 -7.53
CA ARG A 47 0.70 0.08 -7.78
C ARG A 47 0.20 1.13 -6.80
N SER A 48 1.11 1.93 -6.30
CA SER A 48 0.81 3.13 -5.51
C SER A 48 1.57 4.32 -6.10
N GLU A 49 0.94 5.48 -6.14
CA GLU A 49 1.55 6.74 -6.59
C GLU A 49 1.36 7.80 -5.49
N SER A 50 2.46 8.43 -5.11
CA SER A 50 2.54 9.51 -4.13
C SER A 50 2.67 10.84 -4.86
N MET A 51 1.72 11.74 -4.60
CA MET A 51 1.74 13.10 -5.14
C MET A 51 2.63 13.97 -4.25
N GLU A 52 3.85 14.23 -4.71
CA GLU A 52 4.86 14.90 -3.89
C GLU A 52 4.60 16.39 -3.74
N SER A 53 4.57 16.88 -2.50
CA SER A 53 4.33 18.29 -2.20
C SER A 53 5.58 19.17 -2.34
N ILE A 54 6.78 18.57 -2.32
CA ILE A 54 8.08 19.27 -2.37
C ILE A 54 8.85 19.03 -3.67
N HIS A 55 8.29 18.26 -4.61
CA HIS A 55 8.90 17.93 -5.90
C HIS A 55 7.93 18.21 -7.05
N LYS A 56 8.46 18.39 -8.27
CA LYS A 56 7.65 18.61 -9.50
C LYS A 56 7.23 17.32 -10.21
N HIS A 57 7.48 16.17 -9.58
CA HIS A 57 7.15 14.85 -10.09
C HIS A 57 6.58 14.01 -8.95
N ASN A 58 5.71 13.07 -9.31
CA ASN A 58 5.20 12.08 -8.38
C ASN A 58 6.19 10.92 -8.26
N VAL A 59 6.10 10.17 -7.16
CA VAL A 59 6.84 8.92 -6.97
C VAL A 59 5.85 7.78 -7.02
N PHE A 60 6.17 6.71 -7.74
CA PHE A 60 5.35 5.50 -7.74
C PHE A 60 6.17 4.28 -7.37
N ALA A 61 5.49 3.29 -6.79
CA ALA A 61 5.99 1.94 -6.62
C ALA A 61 4.98 0.96 -7.22
N GLU A 62 5.49 -0.09 -7.87
CA GLU A 62 4.69 -1.14 -8.46
C GLU A 62 5.34 -2.49 -8.21
N ARG A 63 4.51 -3.51 -7.96
CA ARG A 63 4.93 -4.91 -7.99
C ARG A 63 3.91 -5.73 -8.77
N VAL A 64 4.42 -6.50 -9.72
CA VAL A 64 3.71 -7.58 -10.43
C VAL A 64 4.36 -8.88 -10.00
N THR A 65 3.57 -9.85 -9.54
CA THR A 65 4.05 -11.15 -9.04
C THR A 65 2.89 -12.13 -9.03
N THR A 66 3.16 -13.42 -8.87
CA THR A 66 2.09 -14.40 -8.64
C THR A 66 1.85 -14.61 -7.14
N VAL A 67 0.68 -15.16 -6.79
CA VAL A 67 0.38 -15.58 -5.41
C VAL A 67 1.41 -16.58 -4.89
N GLY A 68 1.82 -17.54 -5.73
CA GLY A 68 2.82 -18.55 -5.38
C GLY A 68 4.19 -17.95 -5.07
N GLU A 69 4.60 -16.92 -5.81
CA GLU A 69 5.84 -16.18 -5.53
C GLU A 69 5.76 -15.34 -4.26
N LEU A 70 4.59 -14.77 -3.96
CA LEU A 70 4.39 -13.92 -2.80
C LEU A 70 4.34 -14.70 -1.48
N ARG A 71 4.00 -16.00 -1.52
CA ARG A 71 3.96 -16.90 -0.36
C ARG A 71 5.33 -17.51 0.01
N LYS A 72 6.34 -17.40 -0.85
CA LYS A 72 7.71 -17.88 -0.59
C LYS A 72 8.49 -16.88 0.27
#